data_AF-A0A0Q7AL71-F1
#
_entry.id   AF-A0A0Q7AL71-F1
#
_cell.length_a   1.000
_cell.length_b   1.000
_cell.length_c   1.000
_cell.angle_alpha   90.00
_cell.angle_beta   90.00
_cell.angle_gamma   90.00
#
_symmetry.space_group_name_H-M   'P 1'
#
loop_
_entity.id
_entity.type
_entity.pdbx_description
1 polymer ?
#
loop_
_entity_poly.entity_id
_entity_poly.type
_entity_poly.pdbx_seq_one_letter_code
_entity_poly.pdbx_strand_id
1 'polypeptide(L)' 'MRADGLRPTWVPYVTVADVDALVRQVVALGGKVTMPPADIRSVGRFAVIADPQGATLNVITYAMPGA' A
#
# COMPACT_ATOMS: atom_id res chain seq x y z
N MET A 1 13.92 17.25 -13.06
CA MET A 1 13.12 17.66 -11.89
C MET A 1 13.62 16.85 -10.69
N ARG A 2 14.30 17.48 -9.73
CA ARG A 2 14.48 16.84 -8.42
C ARG A 2 13.10 16.88 -7.75
N ALA A 3 12.67 15.79 -7.14
CA ALA A 3 11.48 15.81 -6.31
C ALA A 3 11.85 16.57 -5.04
N ASP A 4 11.84 17.90 -5.10
CA ASP A 4 12.25 18.76 -4.01
C ASP A 4 11.36 18.46 -2.78
N GLY A 5 11.96 17.87 -1.74
CA GLY A 5 11.29 17.48 -0.50
C GLY A 5 11.17 15.97 -0.24
N LEU A 6 11.30 15.10 -1.25
CA LEU A 6 11.28 13.65 -1.05
C LEU A 6 12.71 13.10 -0.89
N ARG A 7 13.00 12.54 0.30
CA ARG A 7 14.27 11.83 0.53
C ARG A 7 14.15 10.39 0.03
N PRO A 8 15.18 9.84 -0.64
CA PRO A 8 15.25 8.41 -0.92
C PRO A 8 15.02 7.61 0.37
N THR A 9 14.16 6.60 0.31
CA THR A 9 13.75 5.81 1.49
C THR A 9 13.40 4.39 1.05
N TRP A 10 13.66 3.44 1.95
CA TRP A 10 13.15 2.08 1.84
C TRP A 10 11.76 2.00 2.45
N VAL A 11 10.79 1.47 1.70
CA VAL A 11 9.42 1.22 2.18
C VAL A 11 9.12 -0.27 2.04
N PRO A 12 8.74 -0.98 3.12
CA PRO A 12 8.44 -2.41 3.05
C PRO A 12 7.17 -2.68 2.25
N TYR A 13 7.11 -3.87 1.65
CA TYR A 13 5.86 -4.46 1.17
C TYR A 13 5.43 -5.57 2.12
N VAL A 14 4.15 -5.58 2.48
CA VAL A 14 3.51 -6.63 3.26
C VAL A 14 2.43 -7.28 2.41
N THR A 15 2.55 -8.60 2.20
CA THR A 15 1.53 -9.36 1.48
C THR A 15 0.28 -9.52 2.34
N VAL A 16 -0.89 -9.25 1.77
CA VAL A 16 -2.19 -9.38 2.43
C VAL A 16 -3.17 -10.15 1.55
N ALA A 17 -4.16 -10.78 2.18
CA ALA A 17 -5.16 -11.57 1.46
C ALA A 17 -6.07 -10.71 0.56
N ASP A 18 -6.42 -9.50 1.00
CA ASP A 18 -7.25 -8.55 0.25
C ASP A 18 -6.84 -7.11 0.63
N VAL A 19 -6.31 -6.37 -0.34
CA VAL A 19 -5.88 -4.97 -0.17
C VAL A 19 -7.05 -4.03 0.11
N ASP A 20 -8.21 -4.22 -0.51
CA ASP A 20 -9.36 -3.34 -0.29
C ASP A 20 -9.93 -3.55 1.12
N ALA A 21 -9.99 -4.80 1.59
CA ALA A 21 -10.37 -5.10 2.97
C ALA A 21 -9.40 -4.50 3.99
N LEU A 22 -8.10 -4.64 3.77
CA LEU A 22 -7.10 -4.05 4.66
C LEU A 22 -7.19 -2.52 4.68
N VAL A 23 -7.37 -1.88 3.52
CA VAL A 23 -7.50 -0.42 3.44
C VAL A 23 -8.71 0.09 4.22
N ARG A 24 -9.87 -0.59 4.14
CA ARG A 24 -11.03 -0.25 4.98
C ARG A 24 -10.70 -0.34 6.47
N GLN A 25 -9.98 -1.40 6.87
CA GLN A 25 -9.56 -1.59 8.26
C GLN A 25 -8.58 -0.50 8.72
N VAL A 26 -7.61 -0.12 7.88
CA VAL A 26 -6.66 0.96 8.18
C VAL A 26 -7.39 2.27 8.49
N VAL A 27 -8.35 2.66 7.64
CA VAL A 27 -9.15 3.88 7.86
C VAL A 27 -9.96 3.78 9.16
N ALA A 28 -10.61 2.63 9.41
CA ALA A 28 -11.39 2.43 10.63
C ALA A 28 -10.55 2.52 11.91
N LEU A 29 -9.26 2.17 11.84
CA LEU A 29 -8.30 2.26 12.95
C LEU A 29 -7.59 3.62 13.04
N GLY A 30 -8.00 4.61 12.25
CA GLY A 30 -7.43 5.96 12.27
C GLY A 30 -6.15 6.13 11.45
N GLY A 31 -5.75 5.10 10.69
CA GLY A 31 -4.68 5.21 9.71
C GLY A 31 -5.11 5.95 8.44
N LYS A 32 -4.15 6.18 7.55
CA LYS A 32 -4.34 6.90 6.29
C LYS A 32 -3.98 6.02 5.11
N VAL A 33 -4.71 6.23 4.01
CA VAL A 33 -4.38 5.68 2.70
C VAL A 33 -3.72 6.80 1.91
N THR A 34 -2.40 6.77 1.80
CA THR A 34 -1.63 7.82 1.12
C THR A 34 -1.62 7.62 -0.39
N MET A 35 -1.81 6.39 -0.84
CA MET A 35 -2.12 6.06 -2.22
C MET A 35 -3.24 5.01 -2.25
N PRO A 36 -4.39 5.30 -2.90
CA PRO A 36 -5.52 4.38 -2.98
C PRO A 36 -5.15 3.03 -3.60
N PRO A 37 -5.92 1.96 -3.29
CA PRO A 37 -5.80 0.68 -3.98
C PRO A 37 -5.81 0.82 -5.50
N ALA A 38 -4.81 0.23 -6.14
CA ALA A 38 -4.65 0.21 -7.59
C ALA A 38 -4.18 -1.17 -8.06
N ASP A 39 -4.53 -1.51 -9.30
CA ASP A 39 -4.09 -2.75 -9.93
C ASP A 39 -2.76 -2.54 -10.66
N ILE A 40 -1.83 -3.48 -10.48
CA ILE A 40 -0.61 -3.64 -11.25
C ILE A 40 -0.83 -4.83 -12.17
N ARG A 41 -0.95 -4.56 -13.47
CA ARG A 41 -1.17 -5.59 -14.49
C ARG A 41 -0.19 -6.76 -14.30
N SER A 42 -0.71 -7.98 -14.23
CA SER A 42 0.02 -9.25 -14.04
C SER A 42 0.79 -9.43 -12.72
N VAL A 43 0.75 -8.46 -11.80
CA VAL A 43 1.45 -8.56 -10.50
C VAL A 43 0.45 -8.71 -9.35
N GLY A 44 -0.59 -7.89 -9.32
CA GLY A 44 -1.56 -7.90 -8.22
C GLY A 44 -2.20 -6.55 -7.97
N ARG A 45 -2.80 -6.39 -6.79
CA ARG A 45 -3.41 -5.15 -6.31
C ARG A 45 -2.63 -4.63 -5.12
N PHE A 46 -2.38 -3.32 -5.06
CA PHE A 46 -1.56 -2.72 -3.99
C PHE A 46 -2.09 -1.37 -3.52
N ALA A 47 -1.68 -0.94 -2.33
CA ALA A 47 -1.95 0.39 -1.79
C ALA A 47 -0.76 0.85 -0.93
N VAL A 48 -0.68 2.16 -0.65
CA VAL A 48 0.26 2.72 0.34
C VAL A 48 -0.55 3.24 1.51
N ILE A 49 -0.18 2.79 2.71
CA ILE A 49 -0.85 3.13 3.96
C ILE A 49 0.14 3.78 4.93
N ALA A 50 -0.39 4.59 5.84
CA ALA A 50 0.33 5.10 6.99
C ALA A 50 -0.46 4.89 8.28
N ASP A 51 0.22 4.50 9.35
CA ASP A 51 -0.40 4.44 10.67
C ASP A 51 -0.59 5.86 11.26
N PRO A 52 -1.28 6.02 12.41
CA PRO A 52 -1.46 7.32 13.05
C PRO A 52 -0.14 8.01 13.48
N GLN A 53 0.96 7.27 13.61
CA GLN A 53 2.28 7.77 13.96
C GLN A 53 3.09 8.21 12.72
N GLY A 54 2.57 7.95 11.52
CA GLY A 54 3.20 8.29 10.24
C GLY A 54 4.09 7.20 9.64
N ALA A 55 4.17 6.01 10.25
CA ALA A 55 4.91 4.89 9.68
C ALA A 55 4.22 4.41 8.40
N THR A 56 4.98 4.35 7.30
CA THR A 56 4.44 4.03 5.96
C THR A 56 4.78 2.59 5.56
N LEU A 57 3.79 1.88 5.02
CA LEU A 57 3.93 0.53 4.46
C LEU A 57 3.22 0.44 3.10
N ASN A 58 3.77 -0.38 2.22
CA ASN A 58 3.07 -0.82 1.02
C ASN A 58 2.41 -2.16 1.32
N VAL A 59 1.19 -2.37 0.83
CA VAL A 59 0.44 -3.61 1.00
C VAL A 59 0.05 -4.16 -0.34
N ILE A 60 0.13 -5.47 -0.53
CA ILE A 60 -0.07 -6.10 -1.84
C ILE A 60 -0.79 -7.44 -1.71
N THR A 61 -1.75 -7.68 -2.59
CA THR A 61 -2.30 -9.02 -2.88
C THR A 61 -1.80 -9.40 -4.25
N TYR A 62 -0.98 -10.45 -4.34
CA TYR A 62 -0.43 -10.89 -5.63
C TYR A 62 -1.50 -11.61 -6.45
N ALA A 63 -1.54 -11.32 -7.75
CA ALA A 63 -2.26 -12.15 -8.70
C ALA A 63 -1.59 -13.52 -8.72
N MET A 64 -2.33 -14.59 -8.45
CA MET A 64 -1.77 -15.93 -8.55
C MET A 64 -1.38 -16.20 -10.01
N PRO A 65 -0.16 -16.71 -10.30
CA PRO A 65 0.17 -17.13 -11.64
C PRO A 65 -0.72 -18.33 -12.04
N GLY A 66 -1.58 -18.14 -13.03
CA GLY A 66 -2.36 -19.21 -13.66
C GLY A 66 -3.86 -19.30 -13.32
N ALA A 67 -4.46 -18.25 -12.77
CA ALA A 67 -5.92 -18.09 -12.74
C ALA A 67 -6.45 -17.45 -14.04
#